data_AF-A0A3M1R5N4-F1
#
_entry.id   AF-A0A3M1R5N4-F1
#
_cell.length_a   1.000
_cell.length_b   1.000
_cell.length_c   1.000
_cell.angle_alpha   90.00
_cell.angle_beta   90.00
_cell.angle_gamma   90.00
#
_symmetry.space_group_name_H-M   'P 1'
#
loop_
_entity.id
_entity.type
_entity.pdbx_description
1 polymer ?
#
loop_
_entity_poly.entity_id
_entity_poly.type
_entity_poly.pdbx_seq_one_letter_code
_entity_poly.pdbx_strand_id
1 'polypeptide(L)'
;MNVFQRVFSNWPGGLPHRGVVVTTLNEQIPFSDFRAGDDAVYLVRTTPDAIGGRSVILPWESIAALKFVDEVRSKVCAELGFEKEK
;
A
#
# COMPACT_ATOMS: atom_id res chain seq x y z
N MET A 1 15.50 0.48 -4.90
CA MET A 1 14.18 0.74 -4.30
C MET A 1 13.10 0.61 -5.37
N ASN A 2 12.22 -0.39 -5.26
CA ASN A 2 11.11 -0.56 -6.20
C ASN A 2 10.01 0.49 -5.97
N VAL A 3 9.02 0.54 -6.87
CA VAL A 3 7.95 1.55 -6.83
C VAL A 3 7.14 1.48 -5.54
N PHE A 4 6.81 0.28 -5.04
CA PHE A 4 6.01 0.11 -3.84
C PHE A 4 6.76 0.55 -2.59
N GLN A 5 8.01 0.13 -2.43
CA GLN A 5 8.87 0.58 -1.33
C GLN A 5 8.97 2.11 -1.31
N ARG A 6 9.16 2.76 -2.47
CA ARG A 6 9.17 4.21 -2.55
C ARG A 6 7.85 4.84 -2.10
N VAL A 7 6.71 4.31 -2.56
CA VAL A 7 5.37 4.82 -2.23
C VAL A 7 5.05 4.66 -0.75
N PHE A 8 5.30 3.49 -0.17
CA PHE A 8 5.05 3.25 1.25
C PHE A 8 6.00 4.06 2.15
N SER A 9 7.27 4.23 1.77
CA SER A 9 8.22 5.05 2.53
C SER A 9 7.98 6.55 2.43
N ASN A 10 7.33 7.00 1.34
CA ASN A 10 7.01 8.41 1.11
C ASN A 10 5.49 8.60 0.97
N TRP A 11 4.73 7.96 1.87
CA TRP A 11 3.29 8.01 1.82
C TRP A 11 2.81 9.47 1.89
N PRO A 12 1.92 9.90 0.98
CA PRO A 12 1.54 11.31 0.89
C PRO A 12 0.92 11.84 2.17
N GLY A 13 1.37 13.03 2.57
CA GLY A 13 0.80 13.73 3.72
C GLY A 13 -0.67 14.07 3.47
N GLY A 14 -1.55 13.61 4.35
CA GLY A 14 -3.00 13.85 4.26
C GLY A 14 -3.82 12.69 3.68
N LEU A 15 -3.18 11.61 3.24
CA LEU A 15 -3.88 10.34 3.00
C LEU A 15 -3.85 9.46 4.26
N PRO A 16 -4.98 8.84 4.65
CA PRO A 16 -4.96 7.82 5.69
C PRO A 16 -4.06 6.65 5.28
N HIS A 17 -3.45 5.97 6.25
CA HIS A 17 -2.61 4.78 6.02
C HIS A 17 -3.45 3.54 5.71
N ARG A 18 -4.33 3.63 4.71
CA ARG A 18 -5.24 2.55 4.33
C ARG A 18 -5.32 2.38 2.83
N GLY A 19 -5.66 1.17 2.40
CA GLY A 19 -5.73 0.83 0.99
C GLY A 19 -5.91 -0.67 0.83
N VAL A 20 -5.62 -1.15 -0.39
CA VAL A 20 -5.61 -2.58 -0.71
C VAL A 20 -4.31 -2.91 -1.42
N VAL A 21 -3.54 -3.83 -0.86
CA VAL A 21 -2.42 -4.47 -1.57
C VAL A 21 -2.96 -5.66 -2.34
N VAL A 22 -2.57 -5.78 -3.61
CA VAL A 22 -2.80 -6.98 -4.42
C VAL A 22 -1.47 -7.71 -4.54
N THR A 23 -1.45 -8.98 -4.15
CA THR A 23 -0.23 -9.79 -4.27
C THR A 23 -0.07 -10.36 -5.68
N THR A 24 1.11 -10.87 -6.01
CA THR A 24 1.38 -11.61 -7.26
C THR A 24 0.57 -12.90 -7.38
N LEU A 25 0.03 -13.40 -6.26
CA LEU A 25 -0.93 -14.52 -6.21
C LEU A 25 -2.40 -14.05 -6.28
N ASN A 26 -2.63 -12.78 -6.61
CA ASN A 26 -3.95 -12.15 -6.72
C ASN A 26 -4.77 -12.14 -5.40
N GLU A 27 -4.09 -12.23 -4.25
CA GLU A 27 -4.72 -11.97 -2.96
C GLU A 27 -4.96 -10.47 -2.80
N GLN A 28 -6.15 -10.08 -2.38
CA GLN A 28 -6.46 -8.70 -2.03
C GLN A 28 -6.42 -8.54 -0.51
N ILE A 29 -5.56 -7.65 -0.04
CA ILE A 29 -5.30 -7.41 1.38
C ILE A 29 -5.67 -5.96 1.70
N PRO A 30 -6.93 -5.71 2.10
CA PRO A 30 -7.32 -4.44 2.69
C PRO A 30 -6.54 -4.20 3.98
N PHE A 31 -5.89 -3.06 4.11
CA PHE A 31 -5.14 -2.67 5.29
C PHE A 31 -5.64 -1.35 5.87
N SER A 32 -5.52 -1.20 7.20
CA SER A 32 -5.90 -0.02 7.96
C SER A 32 -4.71 0.75 8.53
N ASP A 33 -3.52 0.13 8.50
CA ASP A 33 -2.24 0.75 8.82
C ASP A 33 -1.09 -0.07 8.20
N PHE A 34 0.10 0.51 8.10
CA PHE A 34 1.30 -0.18 7.62
C PHE A 34 2.60 0.36 8.23
N ARG A 35 3.67 -0.43 8.09
CA ARG A 35 5.06 0.03 8.30
C ARG A 35 5.94 -0.47 7.15
N ALA A 36 6.65 0.46 6.51
CA ALA A 36 7.66 0.14 5.52
C ALA A 36 8.97 -0.29 6.22
N GLY A 37 9.54 -1.41 5.81
CA GLY A 37 10.90 -1.82 6.17
C GLY A 37 11.81 -1.86 4.94
N ASP A 38 13.04 -2.33 5.14
CA ASP A 38 14.02 -2.37 4.04
C ASP A 38 13.63 -3.41 2.98
N ASP A 39 13.21 -4.60 3.40
CA ASP A 39 12.94 -5.73 2.49
C ASP A 39 11.44 -6.05 2.33
N ALA A 40 10.58 -5.52 3.20
CA ALA A 40 9.17 -5.86 3.24
C ALA A 40 8.29 -4.74 3.78
N VAL A 41 6.98 -4.86 3.58
CA VAL A 41 5.95 -4.07 4.25
C VAL A 41 5.21 -4.91 5.28
N TYR A 42 5.02 -4.36 6.47
CA TYR A 42 4.08 -4.89 7.45
C TYR A 42 2.73 -4.18 7.26
N LEU A 43 1.65 -4.95 7.10
CA LEU A 43 0.29 -4.44 6.96
C LEU A 43 -0.57 -4.90 8.14
N VAL A 44 -1.37 -3.98 8.68
CA VAL A 44 -2.48 -4.32 9.59
C VAL A 44 -3.72 -4.52 8.73
N ARG A 45 -4.26 -5.74 8.72
CA ARG A 45 -5.45 -6.04 7.91
C ARG A 45 -6.66 -5.34 8.51
N THR A 46 -7.51 -4.75 7.66
CA THR A 46 -8.77 -4.13 8.09
C THR A 46 -9.71 -5.15 8.72
N THR A 47 -9.75 -6.36 8.15
CA THR A 47 -10.47 -7.52 8.68
C THR A 47 -9.52 -8.71 8.75
N PRO A 48 -9.66 -9.61 9.75
CA PRO A 48 -8.89 -10.84 9.76
C PRO A 48 -9.09 -11.64 8.47
N ASP A 49 -8.06 -12.40 8.06
CA ASP A 49 -8.20 -13.36 6.96
C ASP A 49 -9.05 -14.58 7.35
N ALA A 50 -9.19 -15.54 6.44
CA ALA A 50 -9.99 -16.75 6.65
C ALA A 50 -9.53 -17.63 7.84
N ILE A 51 -8.28 -17.49 8.29
CA ILE A 51 -7.73 -18.22 9.44
C ILE A 51 -7.55 -17.33 10.67
N GLY A 52 -8.01 -16.08 10.63
CA GLY A 52 -7.95 -15.13 11.74
C GLY A 52 -6.66 -14.29 11.80
N GLY A 53 -5.82 -14.31 10.75
CA GLY A 53 -4.63 -13.47 10.64
C GLY A 53 -4.99 -11.99 10.57
N ARG A 54 -4.47 -11.18 11.49
CA ARG A 54 -4.78 -9.74 11.61
C ARG A 54 -3.72 -8.83 11.01
N SER A 55 -2.56 -9.38 10.68
CA SER A 55 -1.43 -8.64 10.12
C SER A 55 -0.64 -9.56 9.20
N VAL A 56 0.09 -8.98 8.26
CA VAL A 56 0.90 -9.74 7.31
C VAL A 56 2.18 -8.97 6.99
N ILE A 57 3.28 -9.70 6.81
CA ILE A 57 4.52 -9.17 6.26
C ILE A 57 4.60 -9.63 4.81
N LEU A 58 4.78 -8.68 3.90
CA LEU A 58 4.88 -8.93 2.47
C LEU A 58 6.23 -8.43 1.96
N PRO A 59 7.09 -9.32 1.42
CA PRO A 59 8.25 -8.90 0.66
C PRO A 59 7.83 -7.98 -0.48
N TRP A 60 8.63 -6.98 -0.82
CA TRP A 60 8.21 -6.00 -1.82
C TRP A 60 7.93 -6.61 -3.20
N GLU A 61 8.65 -7.66 -3.57
CA GLU A 61 8.47 -8.41 -4.82
C GLU A 61 7.15 -9.19 -4.89
N SER A 62 6.48 -9.39 -3.75
CA SER A 62 5.18 -10.05 -3.70
C SER A 62 4.01 -9.12 -4.04
N ILE A 63 4.25 -7.80 -4.15
CA ILE A 63 3.22 -6.81 -4.44
C ILE A 63 3.08 -6.67 -5.96
N ALA A 64 1.87 -6.92 -6.46
CA ALA A 64 1.51 -6.70 -7.86
C ALA A 64 0.84 -5.34 -8.08
N ALA A 65 0.05 -4.86 -7.10
CA ALA A 65 -0.57 -3.55 -7.16
C ALA A 65 -0.87 -2.97 -5.77
N LEU A 66 -1.03 -1.65 -5.72
CA LEU A 66 -1.55 -0.90 -4.59
C LEU A 66 -2.79 -0.11 -5.06
N LYS A 67 -3.91 -0.28 -4.37
CA LYS A 67 -5.13 0.49 -4.60
C LYS A 67 -5.36 1.48 -3.46
N PHE A 68 -5.60 2.72 -3.81
CA PHE A 68 -6.12 3.72 -2.88
C PHE A 68 -7.63 3.58 -2.78
N VAL A 69 -8.16 3.61 -1.57
CA VAL A 69 -9.61 3.55 -1.29
C VAL A 69 -10.20 4.92 -0.94
N ASP A 70 -9.32 5.90 -0.75
CA ASP A 70 -9.65 7.30 -0.56
C ASP A 70 -9.46 8.07 -1.86
N GLU A 71 -10.15 9.21 -1.98
CA GLU A 71 -10.00 10.10 -3.12
C GLU A 71 -8.56 10.62 -3.22
N VAL A 72 -7.87 10.25 -4.31
CA VAL A 72 -6.52 10.73 -4.60
C VAL A 72 -6.60 11.95 -5.51
N ARG A 73 -6.36 13.13 -4.96
CA ARG A 73 -6.32 14.39 -5.72
C ARG A 73 -5.03 14.49 -6.54
N SER A 74 -5.06 15.27 -7.62
CA SER A 74 -3.90 15.48 -8.52
C SER A 74 -2.60 15.89 -7.80
N LYS A 75 -2.69 16.72 -6.75
CA LYS A 75 -1.51 17.07 -5.92
C LYS A 75 -0.84 15.84 -5.30
N VAL A 76 -1.62 14.89 -4.82
CA VAL A 76 -1.16 13.65 -4.20
C VAL A 76 -0.55 12.70 -5.24
N CYS A 77 -1.13 12.61 -6.44
CA CYS A 77 -0.53 11.88 -7.56
C CYS A 77 0.88 12.41 -7.89
N ALA A 78 1.06 13.74 -7.87
CA ALA A 78 2.37 14.35 -8.10
C ALA A 78 3.36 14.06 -6.95
N GLU A 79 2.92 14.05 -5.69
CA GLU A 79 3.75 13.65 -4.53
C GLU A 79 4.21 12.18 -4.63
N LEU A 80 3.41 11.32 -5.26
CA LEU A 80 3.75 9.93 -5.57
C LEU A 80 4.69 9.77 -6.79
N GLY A 81 4.99 10.86 -7.49
CA GLY A 81 5.88 10.90 -8.65
C GLY A 81 5.22 10.62 -10.00
N PHE A 82 3.89 10.73 -10.09
CA PHE A 82 3.16 10.63 -11.35
C PHE A 82 2.97 12.02 -11.99
N GLU A 83 2.80 12.05 -13.31
CA GLU A 83 2.54 13.30 -14.05
C GLU A 83 1.25 13.96 -13.55
N LYS A 84 1.23 15.29 -13.56
CA LYS A 84 0.00 16.05 -13.31
C LYS A 84 -0.93 15.88 -14.51
N GLU A 85 -2.23 15.71 -14.26
CA GLU A 85 -3.23 15.93 -15.31
C GLU A 85 -3.01 17.31 -15.94
N LYS A 86 -3.03 17.36 -17.27
CA LYS A 86 -2.87 18.59 -18.06
C LYS A 86 -4.07 19.51 -17.93
#